data_AF-A0A2R5EUI5-F1
#
_entry.id   AF-A0A2R5EUI5-F1
#
_cell.length_a   1.000
_cell.length_b   1.000
_cell.length_c   1.000
_cell.angle_alpha   90.00
_cell.angle_beta   90.00
_cell.angle_gamma   90.00
#
_symmetry.space_group_name_H-M   'P 1'
#
loop_
_entity.id
_entity.type
_entity.pdbx_description
1 polymer ?
#
loop_
_entity_poly.entity_id
_entity_poly.type
_entity_poly.pdbx_seq_one_letter_code
_entity_poly.pdbx_strand_id
1 'polypeptide(L)'
;MKGFLEYMNRQQLQVKVKQLVHQMIHEKQEASPIELFIRMDKLNPKLVQEWRAGKVPYLERLMQGSLSQLSFIMSVYRKTASEMGLQAVIRSYTRWGKGPRQSLRFSKSGDVSIERGYFTHYVKKKTAGTPTDLSELEPEGSN
;
A
#
# COMPACT_ATOMS: atom_id res chain seq x y z
N MET A 1 -8.29 19.25 19.00
CA MET A 1 -8.39 18.10 19.92
C MET A 1 -7.72 16.90 19.25
N LYS A 2 -6.55 16.46 19.74
CA LYS A 2 -5.90 15.23 19.28
C LYS A 2 -6.73 14.07 19.82
N GLY A 3 -7.55 13.47 18.97
CA GLY A 3 -8.34 12.29 19.32
C GLY A 3 -7.42 11.23 19.93
N PHE A 4 -7.84 10.70 21.07
CA PHE A 4 -7.25 9.56 21.74
C PHE A 4 -6.78 8.53 20.70
N LEU A 5 -5.52 8.15 20.73
CA LEU A 5 -5.04 6.97 20.01
C LEU A 5 -5.70 5.75 20.67
N GLU A 6 -6.92 5.46 20.23
CA GLU A 6 -7.70 4.36 20.75
C GLU A 6 -6.93 3.07 20.49
N TYR A 7 -6.53 2.39 21.57
CA TYR A 7 -5.79 1.15 21.49
C TYR A 7 -6.74 0.05 21.04
N MET A 8 -6.87 -0.10 19.72
CA MET A 8 -7.77 -1.09 19.12
C MET A 8 -7.31 -2.50 19.46
N ASN A 9 -8.24 -3.34 19.92
CA ASN A 9 -7.99 -4.77 20.08
C ASN A 9 -7.88 -5.48 18.72
N ARG A 10 -7.48 -6.76 18.70
CA ARG A 10 -7.26 -7.50 17.45
C ARG A 10 -8.53 -7.64 16.60
N GLN A 11 -9.71 -7.78 17.19
CA GLN A 11 -10.96 -7.89 16.44
C GLN A 11 -11.31 -6.55 15.77
N GLN A 12 -11.20 -5.45 16.51
CA GLN A 12 -11.42 -4.11 15.96
C GLN A 12 -10.42 -3.78 14.85
N LEU A 13 -9.13 -4.11 15.04
CA LEU A 13 -8.11 -3.94 14.00
C LEU A 13 -8.46 -4.75 12.75
N GLN A 14 -8.90 -6.00 12.92
CA GLN A 14 -9.28 -6.85 11.79
C GLN A 14 -10.44 -6.24 11.00
N VAL A 15 -11.50 -5.80 11.68
CA VAL A 15 -12.66 -5.16 11.04
C VAL A 15 -12.24 -3.90 10.29
N LYS A 16 -11.47 -3.01 10.93
CA LYS A 16 -11.03 -1.76 10.32
C LYS A 16 -10.11 -2.00 9.11
N VAL A 17 -9.15 -2.92 9.20
CA VAL A 17 -8.29 -3.26 8.06
C VAL A 17 -9.11 -3.78 6.89
N LYS A 18 -10.07 -4.68 7.13
CA LYS A 18 -10.98 -5.19 6.09
C LYS A 18 -11.71 -4.04 5.40
N GLN A 19 -12.35 -3.17 6.18
CA GLN A 19 -13.08 -2.00 5.65
C GLN A 19 -12.19 -1.10 4.79
N LEU A 20 -10.99 -0.76 5.28
CA LEU A 20 -10.05 0.10 4.57
C LEU A 20 -9.57 -0.51 3.27
N VAL A 21 -9.28 -1.82 3.23
CA VAL A 21 -8.88 -2.49 1.98
C VAL A 21 -9.99 -2.41 0.94
N HIS A 22 -11.24 -2.68 1.31
CA HIS A 22 -12.39 -2.54 0.41
C HIS A 22 -12.52 -1.09 -0.12
N GLN A 23 -12.39 -0.09 0.75
CA GLN A 23 -12.43 1.33 0.36
C GLN A 23 -11.30 1.70 -0.60
N MET A 24 -10.06 1.32 -0.31
CA MET A 24 -8.90 1.60 -1.15
C MET A 24 -9.05 1.01 -2.55
N ILE A 25 -9.54 -0.24 -2.64
CA ILE A 25 -9.80 -0.88 -3.93
C ILE A 25 -10.97 -0.22 -4.65
N HIS A 26 -12.04 0.15 -3.95
CA HIS A 26 -13.16 0.86 -4.57
C HIS A 26 -12.73 2.21 -5.16
N GLU A 27 -12.02 3.02 -4.39
CA GLU A 27 -11.63 4.39 -4.75
C GLU A 27 -10.49 4.45 -5.77
N LYS A 28 -9.46 3.61 -5.62
CA LYS A 28 -8.19 3.74 -6.36
C LYS A 28 -7.86 2.52 -7.20
N GLN A 29 -8.66 1.45 -7.14
CA GLN A 29 -8.38 0.15 -7.76
C GLN A 29 -7.05 -0.49 -7.30
N GLU A 30 -6.44 0.05 -6.25
CA GLU A 30 -5.18 -0.36 -5.67
C GLU A 30 -5.19 -0.13 -4.16
N ALA A 31 -4.69 -1.11 -3.42
CA ALA A 31 -4.39 -1.03 -2.01
C ALA A 31 -2.87 -1.15 -1.83
N SER A 32 -2.28 -0.25 -1.03
CA SER A 32 -0.86 -0.29 -0.66
C SER A 32 -0.68 -0.30 0.86
N PRO A 33 0.37 -0.94 1.40
CA PRO A 33 0.65 -0.90 2.82
C PRO A 33 0.81 0.52 3.38
N ILE A 34 1.48 1.43 2.66
CA ILE A 34 1.67 2.82 3.11
C ILE A 34 0.33 3.54 3.28
N GLU A 35 -0.55 3.46 2.28
CA GLU A 35 -1.88 4.07 2.35
C GLU A 35 -2.70 3.46 3.49
N LEU A 36 -2.62 2.14 3.70
CA LEU A 36 -3.29 1.47 4.81
C LEU A 36 -2.86 2.06 6.16
N PHE A 37 -1.55 2.17 6.40
CA PHE A 37 -1.05 2.72 7.66
C PHE A 37 -1.36 4.21 7.83
N ILE A 38 -1.44 4.98 6.74
CA ILE A 38 -1.91 6.38 6.77
C ILE A 38 -3.38 6.43 7.20
N ARG A 39 -4.27 5.67 6.56
CA ARG A 39 -5.71 5.65 6.89
C ARG A 39 -6.02 5.07 8.29
N MET A 40 -5.09 4.30 8.84
CA MET A 40 -5.16 3.81 10.22
C MET A 40 -4.57 4.80 11.24
N ASP A 41 -4.15 6.00 10.82
CA ASP A 41 -3.44 7.00 11.65
C ASP A 41 -2.16 6.47 12.30
N LYS A 42 -1.58 5.40 11.74
CA LYS A 42 -0.34 4.78 12.20
C LYS A 42 0.89 5.35 11.53
N LEU A 43 0.73 6.06 10.43
CA LEU A 43 1.84 6.65 9.68
C LEU A 43 1.46 8.03 9.18
N ASN A 44 2.26 9.03 9.53
CA ASN A 44 2.02 10.39 9.06
C ASN A 44 2.54 10.56 7.61
N PRO A 45 1.73 11.08 6.67
CA PRO A 45 2.17 11.32 5.29
C PRO A 45 3.45 12.15 5.16
N LYS A 46 3.67 13.13 6.05
CA LYS A 46 4.90 13.94 6.07
C LYS A 46 6.13 13.08 6.39
N LEU A 47 6.00 12.12 7.32
CA LEU A 47 7.08 11.20 7.66
C LEU A 47 7.41 10.22 6.52
N VAL A 48 6.42 9.88 5.68
CA VAL A 48 6.66 9.10 4.45
C VAL A 48 7.56 9.87 3.50
N GLN A 49 7.38 11.19 3.36
CA GLN A 49 8.23 12.02 2.51
C GLN A 49 9.66 12.07 3.05
N GLU A 50 9.84 12.21 4.37
CA GLU A 50 11.17 12.20 5.00
C GLU A 50 11.88 10.85 4.79
N TRP A 51 11.16 9.73 4.92
CA TRP A 51 11.68 8.41 4.58
C TRP A 51 12.02 8.28 3.10
N ARG A 52 11.16 8.77 2.20
CA ARG A 52 11.44 8.78 0.75
C ARG A 52 12.64 9.65 0.39
N ALA A 53 12.90 10.73 1.12
CA ALA A 53 14.12 11.54 0.99
C ALA A 53 15.37 10.85 1.57
N GLY A 54 15.23 9.68 2.19
CA GLY A 54 16.34 8.91 2.77
C GLY A 54 16.84 9.43 4.11
N LYS A 55 16.08 10.32 4.78
CA LYS A 55 16.43 10.86 6.11
C LYS A 55 16.21 9.85 7.23
N VAL A 56 15.44 8.80 6.96
CA VAL A 56 15.10 7.74 7.93
C VAL A 56 15.48 6.38 7.34
N PRO A 57 16.20 5.53 8.09
CA PRO A 57 16.77 4.30 7.53
C PRO A 57 15.76 3.18 7.22
N TYR A 58 14.58 3.21 7.85
CA TYR A 58 13.48 2.27 7.61
C TYR A 58 12.13 2.84 8.09
N LEU A 59 11.04 2.48 7.43
CA LEU A 59 9.72 3.10 7.62
C LEU A 59 9.04 2.75 8.96
N GLU A 60 9.20 1.52 9.46
CA GLU A 60 8.59 1.06 10.73
C GLU A 60 9.00 1.94 11.92
N ARG A 61 10.16 2.60 11.88
CA ARG A 61 10.59 3.58 12.90
C ARG A 61 9.63 4.76 13.03
N LEU A 62 8.90 5.08 11.97
CA LEU A 62 7.97 6.20 11.90
C LEU A 62 6.52 5.78 12.18
N MET A 63 6.27 4.48 12.29
CA MET A 63 4.93 3.93 12.50
C MET A 63 4.57 3.89 13.98
N GLN A 64 3.28 4.07 14.29
CA GLN A 64 2.75 3.96 15.63
C GLN A 64 2.20 2.55 15.93
N GLY A 65 2.58 2.01 17.07
CA GLY A 65 2.17 0.68 17.56
C GLY A 65 3.35 -0.28 17.70
N SER A 66 3.09 -1.46 18.27
CA SER A 66 4.11 -2.50 18.39
C SER A 66 4.32 -3.24 17.07
N LEU A 67 5.52 -3.81 16.87
CA LEU A 67 5.82 -4.63 15.69
C LEU A 67 4.83 -5.81 15.53
N SER A 68 4.37 -6.37 16.65
CA SER A 68 3.32 -7.42 16.66
C SER A 68 1.99 -6.90 16.12
N GLN A 69 1.63 -5.66 16.43
CA GLN A 69 0.42 -5.03 15.91
C GLN A 69 0.54 -4.74 14.41
N LEU A 70 1.68 -4.19 13.96
CA LEU A 70 1.94 -3.93 12.54
C LEU A 70 1.93 -5.24 11.72
N SER A 71 2.57 -6.28 12.25
CA SER A 71 2.60 -7.61 11.65
C SER A 71 1.20 -8.21 11.55
N PHE A 72 0.37 -8.03 12.58
CA PHE A 72 -1.03 -8.46 12.56
C PHE A 72 -1.85 -7.71 11.50
N ILE A 73 -1.70 -6.40 11.40
CA ILE A 73 -2.35 -5.58 10.36
C ILE A 73 -1.98 -6.09 8.97
N MET A 74 -0.68 -6.31 8.71
CA MET A 74 -0.20 -6.84 7.44
C MET A 74 -0.73 -8.25 7.14
N SER A 75 -0.90 -9.09 8.17
CA SER A 75 -1.52 -10.42 8.02
C SER A 75 -2.99 -10.32 7.58
N VAL A 76 -3.78 -9.47 8.24
CA VAL A 76 -5.18 -9.23 7.86
C VAL A 76 -5.26 -8.64 6.45
N TYR A 77 -4.44 -7.64 6.15
CA TYR A 77 -4.35 -7.01 4.83
C TYR A 77 -4.18 -8.02 3.69
N ARG A 78 -3.18 -8.92 3.81
CA ARG A 78 -2.94 -9.97 2.81
C ARG A 78 -4.09 -10.96 2.72
N LYS A 79 -4.64 -11.38 3.86
CA LYS A 79 -5.79 -12.30 3.90
C LYS A 79 -7.00 -11.71 3.19
N THR A 80 -7.35 -10.46 3.50
CA THR A 80 -8.47 -9.75 2.86
C THR A 80 -8.25 -9.59 1.36
N ALA A 81 -7.05 -9.21 0.92
CA ALA A 81 -6.77 -9.10 -0.50
C ALA A 81 -6.91 -10.45 -1.24
N SER A 82 -6.50 -11.54 -0.60
CA SER A 82 -6.68 -12.89 -1.11
C SER A 82 -8.16 -13.28 -1.17
N GLU A 83 -8.94 -13.01 -0.12
CA GLU A 83 -10.39 -13.24 -0.06
C GLU A 83 -11.13 -12.47 -1.18
N MET A 84 -10.64 -11.28 -1.53
CA MET A 84 -11.17 -10.45 -2.62
C MET A 84 -10.67 -10.86 -4.02
N GLY A 85 -9.80 -11.86 -4.14
CA GLY A 85 -9.24 -12.31 -5.42
C GLY A 85 -8.34 -11.29 -6.13
N LEU A 86 -7.74 -10.36 -5.38
CA LEU A 86 -6.89 -9.29 -5.93
C LEU A 86 -5.55 -9.83 -6.43
N GLN A 87 -4.95 -9.09 -7.36
CA GLN A 87 -3.62 -9.41 -7.87
C GLN A 87 -2.53 -8.75 -7.02
N ALA A 88 -1.57 -9.54 -6.56
CA ALA A 88 -0.37 -9.04 -5.89
C ALA A 88 0.59 -8.42 -6.92
N VAL A 89 1.08 -7.21 -6.63
CA VAL A 89 2.05 -6.49 -7.45
C VAL A 89 3.14 -5.93 -6.55
N ILE A 90 4.39 -6.31 -6.79
CA ILE A 90 5.53 -5.80 -6.03
C ILE A 90 5.90 -4.42 -6.56
N ARG A 91 6.02 -3.43 -5.67
CA ARG A 91 6.50 -2.08 -5.97
C ARG A 91 7.79 -1.83 -5.21
N SER A 92 8.87 -1.52 -5.92
CA SER A 92 10.12 -1.09 -5.28
C SER A 92 10.03 0.38 -4.87
N TYR A 93 10.68 0.72 -3.77
CA TYR A 93 10.80 2.10 -3.29
C TYR A 93 12.27 2.48 -3.33
N THR A 94 12.57 3.54 -4.07
CA THR A 94 13.92 4.11 -4.14
C THR A 94 13.90 5.51 -3.56
N ARG A 95 15.01 5.89 -2.95
CA ARG A 95 15.20 7.22 -2.40
C ARG A 95 14.99 8.28 -3.49
N TRP A 96 14.25 9.33 -3.14
CA TRP A 96 14.08 10.54 -3.93
C TRP A 96 15.27 11.48 -3.80
N GLY A 97 15.54 12.26 -4.85
CA GLY A 97 16.55 13.32 -4.86
C GLY A 97 17.84 12.96 -5.59
N LYS A 98 18.85 13.80 -5.42
CA LYS A 98 20.16 13.67 -6.07
C LYS A 98 21.05 12.69 -5.29
N GLY A 99 21.85 11.91 -6.01
CA GLY A 99 22.78 10.92 -5.44
C GLY A 99 22.47 9.49 -5.90
N PRO A 100 23.21 8.50 -5.39
CA PRO A 100 23.04 7.11 -5.81
C PRO A 100 21.62 6.62 -5.51
N ARG A 101 21.10 5.79 -6.44
CA ARG A 101 19.82 5.09 -6.25
C ARG A 101 19.98 4.11 -5.09
N GLN A 102 19.36 4.43 -3.97
CA GLN A 102 19.34 3.59 -2.79
C GLN A 102 17.93 3.04 -2.59
N SER A 103 17.82 1.71 -2.48
CA SER A 103 16.55 1.06 -2.11
C SER A 103 16.19 1.41 -0.67
N LEU A 104 14.95 1.81 -0.47
CA LEU A 104 14.40 2.07 0.85
C LEU A 104 13.95 0.75 1.48
N ARG A 105 14.01 0.68 2.80
CA ARG A 105 13.56 -0.47 3.58
C ARG A 105 12.35 -0.10 4.43
N PHE A 106 11.48 -1.06 4.66
CA PHE A 106 10.34 -0.90 5.55
C PHE A 106 10.71 -1.26 6.99
N SER A 107 11.40 -2.38 7.18
CA SER A 107 11.62 -2.97 8.49
C SER A 107 13.00 -2.69 9.08
N LYS A 108 13.12 -2.84 10.41
CA LYS A 108 14.42 -2.76 11.09
C LYS A 108 15.32 -3.95 10.72
N SER A 109 14.77 -5.15 10.59
CA SER A 109 15.52 -6.37 10.29
C SER A 109 16.00 -6.43 8.85
N GLY A 110 15.26 -5.82 7.91
CA GLY A 110 15.50 -5.97 6.49
C GLY A 110 15.24 -7.40 5.99
N ASP A 111 14.47 -8.19 6.75
CA ASP A 111 14.14 -9.56 6.37
C ASP A 111 13.37 -9.57 5.04
N VAL A 112 13.82 -10.38 4.09
CA VAL A 112 13.30 -10.38 2.72
C VAL A 112 11.82 -10.70 2.66
N SER A 113 11.31 -11.56 3.56
CA SER A 113 9.89 -11.92 3.59
C SER A 113 9.03 -10.77 4.12
N ILE A 114 9.52 -10.07 5.15
CA ILE A 114 8.86 -8.88 5.72
C ILE A 114 8.84 -7.75 4.69
N GLU A 115 9.99 -7.47 4.07
CA GLU A 115 10.12 -6.45 3.03
C GLU A 115 9.20 -6.75 1.85
N ARG A 116 9.18 -8.00 1.35
CA ARG A 116 8.26 -8.40 0.27
C ARG A 116 6.81 -8.15 0.66
N GLY A 117 6.44 -8.43 1.91
CA GLY A 117 5.12 -8.13 2.44
C GLY A 117 4.75 -6.66 2.29
N TYR A 118 5.63 -5.74 2.70
CA TYR A 118 5.39 -4.30 2.59
C TYR A 118 5.49 -3.76 1.15
N PHE A 119 6.31 -4.37 0.30
CA PHE A 119 6.39 -4.03 -1.12
C PHE A 119 5.20 -4.53 -1.94
N THR A 120 4.37 -5.42 -1.39
CA THR A 120 3.23 -5.99 -2.11
C THR A 120 2.01 -5.08 -2.03
N HIS A 121 1.67 -4.50 -3.17
CA HIS A 121 0.42 -3.82 -3.42
C HIS A 121 -0.59 -4.83 -3.95
N TYR A 122 -1.88 -4.57 -3.73
CA TYR A 122 -2.96 -5.39 -4.29
C TYR A 122 -3.82 -4.54 -5.21
N VAL A 123 -4.01 -5.01 -6.44
CA VAL A 123 -4.78 -4.30 -7.46
C VAL A 123 -5.96 -5.14 -7.92
N LYS A 124 -7.03 -4.49 -8.36
CA LYS A 124 -8.13 -5.20 -9.03
C LYS A 124 -7.58 -5.80 -10.34
N LYS A 125 -7.89 -7.08 -10.59
CA LYS A 125 -7.56 -7.69 -11.88
C LYS A 125 -8.28 -6.92 -12.97
N LYS A 126 -7.54 -6.46 -13.98
CA LYS A 126 -8.18 -6.04 -15.23
C LYS A 126 -8.72 -7.34 -15.85
N THR A 127 -10.04 -7.48 -15.89
CA THR A 127 -10.65 -8.43 -16.82
C THR A 127 -10.15 -8.05 -18.20
N ALA A 128 -9.53 -8.98 -18.92
CA ALA A 128 -9.22 -8.79 -20.33
C ALA A 128 -10.55 -8.57 -21.06
N GLY A 129 -10.97 -7.31 -21.16
CA GLY A 129 -11.99 -6.90 -22.10
C GLY A 129 -11.36 -7.01 -23.48
N THR A 130 -11.89 -7.95 -24.25
CA THR A 130 -12.13 -7.96 -25.69
C THR A 130 -11.19 -7.10 -26.54
N PRO A 131 -10.56 -7.63 -27.61
CA PRO A 131 -9.95 -6.79 -28.62
C PRO A 131 -10.99 -5.76 -29.06
N THR A 132 -10.82 -4.51 -28.64
CA THR A 132 -11.48 -3.39 -29.30
C THR A 132 -10.92 -3.44 -30.70
N ASP A 133 -11.74 -3.93 -31.62
CA ASP A 133 -11.44 -3.95 -33.04
C ASP A 133 -11.03 -2.52 -33.43
N LEU A 134 -9.76 -2.38 -33.82
CA LEU A 134 -9.17 -1.11 -34.23
C LEU A 134 -9.52 -0.79 -35.69
N SER A 135 -10.58 -1.39 -36.23
CA SER A 135 -11.07 -1.21 -37.61
C SER A 135 -12.00 0.00 -37.80
N GLU A 136 -12.40 0.71 -36.75
CA GLU A 136 -13.49 1.70 -36.83
C GLU A 136 -13.10 3.17 -36.54
N LEU A 137 -11.83 3.56 -36.73
CA LEU A 137 -11.42 4.97 -36.68
C LEU A 137 -10.65 5.40 -37.94
N GLU A 138 -11.27 5.19 -39.11
CA GLU A 138 -11.05 6.06 -40.26
C GLU A 138 -12.08 7.20 -40.19
N PRO A 139 -11.70 8.47 -40.01
CA PRO A 139 -12.57 9.55 -40.40
C PRO A 139 -12.53 9.68 -41.93
N GLU A 140 -13.62 9.22 -42.56
CA GLU A 140 -14.03 9.66 -43.88
C GLU A 140 -13.90 11.19 -44.00
N GLY A 141 -13.33 11.63 -45.12
CA GLY A 141 -13.01 13.03 -45.35
C GLY A 141 -14.21 13.98 -45.32
N SER A 142 -13.90 15.25 -45.08
CA SER A 142 -14.60 16.49 -45.48
C SER A 142 -13.95 17.61 -44.65
N ASN A 143 -13.42 18.72 -45.16
CA ASN A 143 -13.53 19.44 -46.43
C ASN A 143 -12.29 20.35 -46.56
#